data_AF-A0A1X0NVB8-F1
#
_entry.id   AF-A0A1X0NVB8-F1
#
_cell.length_a   1.000
_cell.length_b   1.000
_cell.length_c   1.000
_cell.angle_alpha   90.00
_cell.angle_beta   90.00
_cell.angle_gamma   90.00
#
_symmetry.space_group_name_H-M   'P 1'
#
loop_
_entity.id
_entity.type
_entity.pdbx_description
1 polymer ?
#
loop_
_entity_poly.entity_id
_entity_poly.type
_entity_poly.pdbx_seq_one_letter_code
_entity_poly.pdbx_strand_id
1 'polypeptide(L)'
;MASGSLQAAVVSITAWAAGDFLAQFVAAHREAARRRLASASSSSSSQGGSEAPRVRPTAAQMAAMVDGPRIAAAALFGAFVALPTHHFRRAARKSRGPTAAAVLFTLSLQQFLLTPLTLLAYYNAATALRGGFADPAFLRAYETDVHAGGRYDAFSVERRILVDVMPNPLIASWGVFAPLAFLNYTSGRPVRGVYAAFFLIPWTAYVSYTQSTQLL
;
A
#
# COMPACT_ATOMS: atom_id res chain seq x y z
N MET A 1 -23.43 19.21 0.66
CA MET A 1 -22.98 17.88 1.17
C MET A 1 -22.07 17.13 0.17
N ALA A 2 -22.23 17.29 -1.15
CA ALA A 2 -21.45 16.58 -2.17
C ALA A 2 -19.95 16.98 -2.28
N SER A 3 -19.58 18.19 -1.88
CA SER A 3 -18.19 18.69 -1.99
C SER A 3 -17.21 17.93 -1.09
N GLY A 4 -17.64 17.50 0.10
CA GLY A 4 -16.79 16.79 1.06
C GLY A 4 -16.49 15.33 0.67
N SER A 5 -17.46 14.63 0.08
CA SER A 5 -17.28 13.26 -0.40
C SER A 5 -16.43 13.21 -1.66
N LEU A 6 -16.60 14.17 -2.57
CA LEU A 6 -15.78 14.28 -3.78
C LEU A 6 -14.32 14.56 -3.42
N GLN A 7 -14.06 15.51 -2.51
CA GLN A 7 -12.70 15.80 -2.06
C GLN A 7 -12.05 14.59 -1.38
N ALA A 8 -12.80 13.85 -0.56
CA ALA A 8 -12.30 12.62 0.07
C ALA A 8 -11.97 11.54 -0.97
N ALA A 9 -12.80 11.41 -2.02
CA ALA A 9 -12.55 10.50 -3.14
C ALA A 9 -11.28 10.88 -3.90
N VAL A 10 -11.12 12.15 -4.28
CA VAL A 10 -9.92 12.63 -4.99
C VAL A 10 -8.66 12.38 -4.15
N VAL A 11 -8.67 12.72 -2.86
CA VAL A 11 -7.51 12.47 -1.99
C VAL A 11 -7.19 10.98 -1.88
N SER A 12 -8.21 10.13 -1.74
CA SER A 12 -8.03 8.68 -1.64
C SER A 12 -7.50 8.08 -2.94
N ILE A 13 -8.12 8.40 -4.08
CA ILE A 13 -7.69 7.97 -5.42
C ILE A 13 -6.23 8.35 -5.65
N THR A 14 -5.88 9.62 -5.42
CA THR A 14 -4.52 10.11 -5.59
C THR A 14 -3.55 9.42 -4.64
N ALA A 15 -3.91 9.23 -3.37
CA ALA A 15 -3.04 8.57 -2.41
C ALA A 15 -2.72 7.13 -2.80
N TRP A 16 -3.72 6.36 -3.25
CA TRP A 16 -3.50 4.98 -3.67
C TRP A 16 -2.75 4.88 -5.00
N ALA A 17 -3.12 5.68 -5.99
CA ALA A 17 -2.44 5.70 -7.29
C ALA A 17 -0.97 6.15 -7.18
N ALA A 18 -0.73 7.28 -6.48
CA ALA A 18 0.62 7.80 -6.29
C ALA A 18 1.46 6.90 -5.38
N GLY A 19 0.84 6.26 -4.38
CA GLY A 19 1.50 5.28 -3.53
C GLY A 19 1.99 4.07 -4.33
N ASP A 20 1.11 3.47 -5.14
CA ASP A 20 1.46 2.32 -5.98
C ASP A 20 2.54 2.70 -7.01
N PHE A 21 2.41 3.85 -7.67
CA PHE A 21 3.45 4.40 -8.55
C PHE A 21 4.79 4.53 -7.81
N LEU A 22 4.81 5.13 -6.63
CA LEU A 22 6.04 5.32 -5.84
C LEU A 22 6.68 3.97 -5.47
N ALA A 23 5.87 2.98 -5.09
CA ALA A 23 6.36 1.64 -4.76
C ALA A 23 7.04 0.98 -5.97
N GLN A 24 6.39 1.00 -7.12
CA GLN A 24 6.92 0.46 -8.37
C GLN A 24 8.19 1.19 -8.82
N PHE A 25 8.17 2.53 -8.76
CA PHE A 25 9.28 3.37 -9.16
C PHE A 25 10.52 3.12 -8.28
N VAL A 26 10.35 3.04 -6.96
CA VAL A 26 11.44 2.72 -6.03
C VAL A 26 11.96 1.30 -6.23
N ALA A 27 11.08 0.33 -6.49
CA ALA A 27 11.49 -1.04 -6.79
C ALA A 27 12.37 -1.10 -8.06
N ALA A 28 11.97 -0.41 -9.13
CA ALA A 28 12.76 -0.30 -10.35
C ALA A 28 14.15 0.32 -10.11
N HIS A 29 14.23 1.36 -9.26
CA HIS A 29 15.50 1.98 -8.89
C HIS A 29 16.40 1.03 -8.10
N ARG A 30 15.83 0.29 -7.14
CA ARG A 30 16.58 -0.69 -6.33
C ARG A 30 17.11 -1.82 -7.20
N GLU A 31 16.31 -2.32 -8.14
CA GLU A 31 16.73 -3.36 -9.08
C GLU A 31 17.82 -2.87 -10.02
N ALA A 32 17.69 -1.67 -10.58
CA ALA A 32 18.73 -1.05 -11.39
C ALA A 32 20.04 -0.85 -10.60
N ALA A 33 19.95 -0.47 -9.32
CA ALA A 33 21.11 -0.33 -8.44
C ALA A 33 21.78 -1.68 -8.14
N ARG A 34 20.98 -2.73 -7.84
CA ARG A 34 21.50 -4.10 -7.60
C ARG A 34 22.23 -4.66 -8.83
N ARG A 35 21.67 -4.49 -10.03
CA ARG A 35 22.31 -4.95 -11.27
C ARG A 35 23.65 -4.28 -11.52
N ARG A 36 23.81 -3.01 -11.14
CA ARG A 36 25.09 -2.28 -11.23
C ARG A 36 26.14 -2.86 -10.29
N LEU A 37 25.75 -3.15 -9.05
CA LEU A 37 26.65 -3.76 -8.06
C LEU A 37 27.06 -5.17 -8.50
N ALA A 38 26.11 -5.97 -9.00
CA ALA A 38 26.39 -7.31 -9.50
C ALA A 38 27.35 -7.31 -10.71
N SER A 39 27.18 -6.39 -11.67
CA SER A 39 28.12 -6.25 -12.79
C SER A 39 29.50 -5.77 -12.36
N ALA A 40 29.59 -4.92 -11.33
CA ALA A 40 30.87 -4.46 -10.79
C ALA A 40 31.61 -5.57 -10.02
N SER A 41 30.89 -6.52 -9.41
CA SER A 41 31.49 -7.68 -8.75
C SER A 41 31.92 -8.79 -9.71
N SER A 42 31.30 -8.89 -10.90
CA SER A 42 31.66 -9.88 -11.92
C SER A 42 32.78 -9.41 -12.87
N SER A 43 33.02 -8.10 -12.96
CA SER A 43 34.08 -7.52 -13.80
C SER A 43 35.45 -7.51 -13.12
N SER A 44 35.56 -7.84 -11.84
CA SER A 44 36.85 -8.04 -11.15
C SER A 44 37.51 -9.39 -11.42
N SER A 45 36.87 -10.31 -12.15
CA SER A 45 37.39 -11.65 -12.46
C SER A 45 37.68 -11.92 -13.95
N SER A 46 37.48 -10.94 -14.84
CA SER A 46 37.60 -11.15 -16.29
C SER A 46 38.44 -10.03 -16.92
N GLN A 47 39.72 -10.32 -17.18
CA GLN A 47 40.58 -9.50 -18.02
C GLN A 47 39.96 -9.33 -19.42
N GLY A 48 39.89 -8.09 -19.90
CA GLY A 48 39.89 -7.76 -21.33
C GLY A 48 38.52 -7.76 -22.02
N GLY A 49 37.77 -6.68 -21.89
CA GLY A 49 36.64 -6.39 -22.77
C GLY A 49 36.06 -5.02 -22.47
N SER A 50 36.11 -4.12 -23.45
CA SER A 50 35.58 -2.76 -23.36
C SER A 50 34.08 -2.77 -23.01
N GLU A 51 33.74 -2.67 -21.72
CA GLU A 51 32.36 -2.49 -21.28
C GLU A 51 31.94 -1.05 -21.57
N ALA A 52 31.18 -0.86 -22.64
CA ALA A 52 30.47 0.39 -22.89
C ALA A 52 29.72 0.82 -21.62
N PRO A 53 29.79 2.10 -21.21
CA PRO A 53 29.14 2.55 -19.99
C PRO A 53 27.64 2.25 -20.10
N ARG A 54 27.13 1.33 -19.26
CA ARG A 54 25.70 1.02 -19.16
C ARG A 54 24.97 2.31 -18.81
N VAL A 55 24.38 2.94 -19.82
CA VAL A 55 23.67 4.21 -19.73
C VAL A 55 22.60 4.06 -18.64
N ARG A 56 22.62 4.95 -17.65
CA ARG A 56 21.60 4.95 -16.60
C ARG A 56 20.24 5.11 -17.30
N PRO A 57 19.25 4.23 -17.05
CA PRO A 57 17.93 4.43 -17.63
C PRO A 57 17.42 5.80 -17.17
N THR A 58 16.94 6.60 -18.13
CA THR A 58 16.41 7.93 -17.83
C THR A 58 15.16 7.81 -16.98
N ALA A 59 14.78 8.89 -16.27
CA ALA A 59 13.54 8.89 -15.48
C ALA A 59 12.31 8.51 -16.33
N ALA A 60 12.29 8.91 -17.61
CA ALA A 60 11.25 8.52 -18.57
C ALA A 60 11.26 7.02 -18.90
N GLN A 61 12.45 6.41 -19.06
CA GLN A 61 12.56 4.96 -19.25
C GLN A 61 12.15 4.17 -18.02
N MET A 62 12.42 4.70 -16.81
CA MET A 62 11.95 4.08 -15.57
C MET A 62 10.47 4.28 -15.32
N ALA A 63 9.89 5.41 -15.74
CA ALA A 63 8.43 5.60 -15.73
C ALA A 63 7.73 4.63 -16.69
N ALA A 64 8.36 4.29 -17.82
CA ALA A 64 7.84 3.29 -18.76
C ALA A 64 7.90 1.84 -18.21
N MET A 65 8.67 1.57 -17.16
CA MET A 65 8.72 0.27 -16.47
C MET A 65 7.60 0.10 -15.44
N VAL A 66 6.76 1.13 -15.27
CA VAL A 66 5.66 1.11 -14.32
C VAL A 66 4.42 0.48 -14.96
N ASP A 67 3.81 -0.47 -14.25
CA ASP A 67 2.57 -1.13 -14.60
C ASP A 67 1.38 -0.17 -14.39
N GLY A 68 0.98 0.49 -15.49
CA GLY A 68 -0.17 1.38 -15.54
C GLY A 68 -1.49 0.73 -15.13
N PRO A 69 -1.85 -0.48 -15.62
CA PRO A 69 -3.01 -1.23 -15.15
C PRO A 69 -3.04 -1.41 -13.63
N ARG A 70 -1.90 -1.72 -12.99
CA ARG A 70 -1.81 -1.84 -11.53
C ARG A 70 -2.07 -0.51 -10.82
N ILE A 71 -1.59 0.61 -11.35
CA ILE A 71 -1.90 1.95 -10.82
C ILE A 71 -3.39 2.26 -10.95
N ALA A 72 -4.00 1.92 -12.08
CA ALA A 72 -5.43 2.12 -12.29
C ALA A 72 -6.26 1.28 -11.30
N ALA A 73 -5.86 0.03 -11.04
CA ALA A 73 -6.48 -0.81 -10.02
C ALA A 73 -6.35 -0.20 -8.61
N ALA A 74 -5.18 0.34 -8.26
CA ALA A 74 -4.99 1.05 -6.99
C ALA A 74 -5.86 2.31 -6.89
N ALA A 75 -5.98 3.08 -7.99
CA ALA A 75 -6.84 4.25 -8.08
C ALA A 75 -8.32 3.89 -7.85
N LEU A 76 -8.80 2.81 -8.50
CA LEU A 76 -10.15 2.28 -8.34
C LEU A 76 -10.41 1.79 -6.91
N PHE A 77 -9.45 1.10 -6.31
CA PHE A 77 -9.51 0.72 -4.91
C PHE A 77 -9.64 1.96 -4.01
N GLY A 78 -8.84 2.99 -4.27
CA GLY A 78 -8.91 4.28 -3.59
C GLY A 78 -10.29 4.94 -3.69
N ALA A 79 -10.92 4.89 -4.86
CA ALA A 79 -12.29 5.37 -5.04
C ALA A 79 -13.31 4.56 -4.21
N PHE A 80 -13.17 3.23 -4.22
CA PHE A 80 -14.06 2.32 -3.49
C PHE A 80 -14.02 2.56 -1.97
N VAL A 81 -12.82 2.69 -1.40
CA VAL A 81 -12.66 2.88 0.06
C VAL A 81 -12.93 4.31 0.54
N ALA A 82 -12.98 5.28 -0.37
CA ALA A 82 -13.20 6.69 -0.03
C ALA A 82 -14.57 6.93 0.63
N LEU A 83 -15.62 6.30 0.09
CA LEU A 83 -16.99 6.46 0.58
C LEU A 83 -17.16 5.91 2.01
N PRO A 84 -16.84 4.62 2.29
CA PRO A 84 -16.90 4.08 3.65
C PRO A 84 -16.08 4.91 4.64
N THR A 85 -14.86 5.31 4.26
CA THR A 85 -13.97 6.11 5.11
C THR A 85 -14.54 7.51 5.39
N HIS A 86 -15.16 8.15 4.40
CA HIS A 86 -15.81 9.45 4.57
C HIS A 86 -17.01 9.34 5.53
N HIS A 87 -17.88 8.34 5.33
CA HIS A 87 -19.04 8.11 6.20
C HIS A 87 -18.63 7.78 7.63
N PHE A 88 -17.61 6.93 7.80
CA PHE A 88 -17.01 6.62 9.08
C PHE A 88 -16.52 7.88 9.82
N ARG A 89 -15.69 8.69 9.17
CA ARG A 89 -15.15 9.94 9.77
C ARG A 89 -16.23 10.97 10.07
N ARG A 90 -17.32 10.98 9.30
CA ARG A 90 -18.46 11.87 9.53
C ARG A 90 -19.29 11.40 10.72
N ALA A 91 -19.58 10.10 10.82
CA ALA A 91 -20.30 9.51 11.95
C ALA A 91 -19.52 9.70 13.26
N ALA A 92 -18.22 9.40 13.25
CA ALA A 92 -17.36 9.57 14.42
C ALA A 92 -17.36 11.02 14.93
N ARG A 93 -17.21 12.01 14.03
CA ARG A 93 -17.25 13.44 14.39
C ARG A 93 -18.61 13.89 14.94
N LYS A 94 -19.72 13.43 14.34
CA LYS A 94 -21.07 13.79 14.80
C LYS A 94 -21.37 13.23 16.19
N SER A 95 -20.79 12.08 16.54
CA SER A 95 -21.11 11.37 17.78
C SER A 95 -20.44 11.93 19.05
N ARG A 96 -19.34 12.70 18.97
CA ARG A 96 -18.53 13.00 20.17
C ARG A 96 -17.94 14.43 20.32
N GLY A 97 -18.15 15.35 19.38
CA GLY A 97 -17.54 16.69 19.45
C GLY A 97 -16.00 16.67 19.49
N PRO A 98 -15.30 17.82 19.50
CA PRO A 98 -13.83 17.87 19.46
C PRO A 98 -13.21 17.73 20.87
N THR A 99 -13.45 16.60 21.54
CA THR A 99 -12.77 16.27 22.81
C THR A 99 -11.57 15.35 22.57
N ALA A 100 -10.56 15.38 23.46
CA ALA A 100 -9.43 14.46 23.37
C ALA A 100 -9.89 12.98 23.37
N ALA A 101 -10.89 12.65 24.19
CA ALA A 101 -11.51 11.33 24.23
C ALA A 101 -12.21 10.93 22.91
N ALA A 102 -12.87 11.88 22.24
CA ALA A 102 -13.49 11.64 20.93
C ALA A 102 -12.45 11.31 19.85
N VAL A 103 -11.34 12.04 19.85
CA VAL A 103 -10.24 11.87 18.89
C VAL A 103 -9.54 10.54 19.13
N LEU A 104 -9.23 10.20 20.37
CA LEU A 104 -8.64 8.90 20.72
C LEU A 104 -9.57 7.75 20.34
N PHE A 105 -10.87 7.84 20.62
CA PHE A 105 -11.82 6.80 20.21
C PHE A 105 -11.90 6.64 18.69
N THR A 106 -11.95 7.75 17.96
CA THR A 106 -11.99 7.72 16.49
C THR A 106 -10.71 7.12 15.92
N LEU A 107 -9.55 7.44 16.51
CA LEU A 107 -8.26 6.86 16.15
C LEU A 107 -8.23 5.36 16.46
N SER A 108 -8.70 4.93 17.63
CA SER A 108 -8.80 3.50 17.97
C SER A 108 -9.69 2.76 17.00
N LEU A 109 -10.87 3.29 16.68
CA LEU A 109 -11.80 2.65 15.75
C LEU A 109 -11.22 2.63 14.31
N GLN A 110 -10.49 3.67 13.91
CA GLN A 110 -9.72 3.68 12.66
C GLN A 110 -8.68 2.55 12.68
N GLN A 111 -7.94 2.38 13.77
CA GLN A 111 -6.79 1.45 13.84
C GLN A 111 -7.17 -0.01 14.04
N PHE A 112 -8.21 -0.29 14.81
CA PHE A 112 -8.61 -1.66 15.13
C PHE A 112 -9.71 -2.21 14.22
N LEU A 113 -10.41 -1.35 13.47
CA LEU A 113 -11.49 -1.77 12.58
C LEU A 113 -11.22 -1.35 11.13
N LEU A 114 -11.15 -0.04 10.86
CA LEU A 114 -11.16 0.43 9.47
C LEU A 114 -9.87 0.09 8.71
N THR A 115 -8.71 0.33 9.32
CA THR A 115 -7.41 0.08 8.69
C THR A 115 -7.18 -1.41 8.43
N PRO A 116 -7.38 -2.35 9.38
CA PRO A 116 -7.26 -3.78 9.12
C PRO A 116 -8.19 -4.25 7.99
N LEU A 117 -9.46 -3.82 8.01
CA LEU A 117 -10.41 -4.16 6.94
C LEU A 117 -9.98 -3.60 5.58
N THR A 118 -9.45 -2.38 5.56
CA THR A 118 -8.93 -1.76 4.32
C THR A 118 -7.72 -2.52 3.78
N LEU A 119 -6.78 -2.90 4.67
CA LEU A 119 -5.60 -3.68 4.29
C LEU A 119 -5.99 -5.07 3.78
N LEU A 120 -6.85 -5.78 4.49
CA LEU A 120 -7.34 -7.09 4.10
C LEU A 120 -8.06 -7.04 2.75
N ALA A 121 -8.95 -6.06 2.56
CA ALA A 121 -9.64 -5.86 1.28
C ALA A 121 -8.67 -5.53 0.15
N TYR A 122 -7.67 -4.67 0.40
CA TYR A 122 -6.66 -4.32 -0.60
C TYR A 122 -5.83 -5.53 -1.00
N TYR A 123 -5.30 -6.29 -0.03
CA TYR A 123 -4.45 -7.44 -0.30
C TYR A 123 -5.20 -8.52 -1.06
N ASN A 124 -6.44 -8.84 -0.66
CA ASN A 124 -7.27 -9.79 -1.40
C ASN A 124 -7.59 -9.29 -2.82
N ALA A 125 -7.99 -8.03 -2.99
CA ALA A 125 -8.29 -7.47 -4.30
C ALA A 125 -7.06 -7.47 -5.21
N ALA A 126 -5.91 -7.06 -4.70
CA ALA A 126 -4.65 -7.02 -5.45
C ALA A 126 -4.17 -8.43 -5.83
N THR A 127 -4.31 -9.41 -4.94
CA THR A 127 -3.99 -10.82 -5.23
C THR A 127 -4.93 -11.40 -6.28
N ALA A 128 -6.24 -11.13 -6.18
CA ALA A 128 -7.23 -11.57 -7.15
C ALA A 128 -7.00 -10.98 -8.54
N LEU A 129 -6.79 -9.66 -8.63
CA LEU A 129 -6.56 -8.97 -9.90
C LEU A 129 -5.29 -9.43 -10.61
N ARG A 130 -4.31 -9.94 -9.86
CA ARG A 130 -3.05 -10.47 -10.42
C ARG A 130 -3.07 -11.97 -10.66
N GLY A 131 -4.24 -12.61 -10.51
CA GLY A 131 -4.42 -14.03 -10.78
C GLY A 131 -3.82 -14.95 -9.73
N GLY A 132 -3.42 -14.46 -8.55
CA GLY A 132 -2.79 -15.28 -7.52
C GLY A 132 -3.67 -16.46 -7.07
N PHE A 133 -4.99 -16.24 -6.95
CA PHE A 133 -5.94 -17.32 -6.61
C PHE A 133 -6.18 -18.32 -7.76
N ALA A 134 -5.78 -17.99 -8.99
CA ALA A 134 -5.89 -18.86 -10.15
C ALA A 134 -4.58 -19.61 -10.44
N ASP A 135 -3.47 -19.24 -9.80
CA ASP A 135 -2.16 -19.87 -9.97
C ASP A 135 -1.94 -20.97 -8.90
N PRO A 136 -1.90 -22.25 -9.29
CA PRO A 136 -1.64 -23.35 -8.36
C PRO A 136 -0.26 -23.27 -7.70
N ALA A 137 0.75 -22.71 -8.39
CA ALA A 137 2.10 -22.56 -7.83
C ALA A 137 2.13 -21.52 -6.71
N PHE A 138 1.41 -20.42 -6.90
CA PHE A 138 1.16 -19.41 -5.87
C PHE A 138 0.47 -20.02 -4.64
N LEU A 139 -0.62 -20.75 -4.83
CA LEU A 139 -1.37 -21.34 -3.72
C LEU A 139 -0.54 -22.39 -2.95
N ARG A 140 0.31 -23.15 -3.64
CA ARG A 140 1.29 -24.08 -3.03
C ARG A 140 2.33 -23.39 -2.16
N ALA A 141 2.79 -22.20 -2.56
CA ALA A 141 3.80 -21.46 -1.80
C ALA A 141 3.31 -20.98 -0.41
N TYR A 142 1.99 -21.03 -0.18
CA TYR A 142 1.34 -20.59 1.06
C TYR A 142 0.78 -21.74 1.90
N GLU A 143 1.11 -22.97 1.53
CA GLU A 143 0.86 -24.16 2.33
C GLU A 143 1.67 -24.09 3.64
N THR A 144 1.00 -23.75 4.73
CA THR A 144 1.60 -23.67 6.07
C THR A 144 1.16 -24.81 6.98
N ASP A 145 0.23 -25.66 6.54
CA ASP A 145 -0.31 -26.75 7.34
C ASP A 145 -0.02 -28.11 6.69
N VAL A 146 0.85 -28.89 7.34
CA VAL A 146 1.12 -30.31 7.02
C VAL A 146 -0.18 -31.16 7.09
N HIS A 147 -1.22 -30.64 7.74
CA HIS A 147 -2.54 -31.28 7.88
C HIS A 147 -3.54 -30.93 6.77
N ALA A 148 -3.25 -29.95 5.91
CA ALA A 148 -4.16 -29.49 4.86
C ALA A 148 -4.04 -30.34 3.59
N GLY A 149 -4.10 -31.68 3.71
CA GLY A 149 -3.83 -32.70 2.68
C GLY A 149 -4.08 -32.31 1.21
N GLY A 150 -3.16 -31.53 0.63
CA GLY A 150 -3.14 -31.12 -0.78
C GLY A 150 -4.32 -30.26 -1.27
N ARG A 151 -5.12 -29.64 -0.41
CA ARG A 151 -6.25 -28.78 -0.83
C ARG A 151 -5.85 -27.30 -0.82
N TYR A 152 -5.68 -26.75 -2.02
CA TYR A 152 -5.40 -25.32 -2.24
C TYR A 152 -6.62 -24.48 -1.85
N ASP A 153 -6.54 -23.76 -0.73
CA ASP A 153 -7.65 -22.94 -0.25
C ASP A 153 -7.25 -21.47 -0.14
N ALA A 154 -8.15 -20.59 -0.62
CA ALA A 154 -8.05 -19.14 -0.48
C ALA A 154 -7.91 -18.72 0.99
N PHE A 155 -8.43 -19.54 1.92
CA PHE A 155 -8.29 -19.33 3.36
C PHE A 155 -6.82 -19.35 3.84
N SER A 156 -5.95 -20.12 3.18
CA SER A 156 -4.51 -20.16 3.54
C SER A 156 -3.80 -18.85 3.18
N VAL A 157 -4.18 -18.25 2.04
CA VAL A 157 -3.70 -16.92 1.62
C VAL A 157 -4.21 -15.86 2.59
N GLU A 158 -5.48 -15.92 2.99
CA GLU A 158 -6.06 -14.97 3.95
C GLU A 158 -5.39 -15.06 5.33
N ARG A 159 -5.14 -16.27 5.83
CA ARG A 159 -4.39 -16.50 7.08
C ARG A 159 -3.01 -15.86 7.02
N ARG A 160 -2.26 -16.07 5.92
CA ARG A 160 -0.95 -15.43 5.73
C ARG A 160 -1.05 -13.91 5.65
N ILE A 161 -2.06 -13.38 4.97
CA ILE A 161 -2.30 -11.93 4.95
C ILE A 161 -2.43 -11.42 6.39
N LEU A 162 -3.24 -12.07 7.22
CA LEU A 162 -3.48 -11.64 8.60
C LEU A 162 -2.26 -11.78 9.51
N VAL A 163 -1.52 -12.89 9.40
CA VAL A 163 -0.44 -13.24 10.33
C VAL A 163 0.90 -12.64 9.94
N ASP A 164 1.25 -12.65 8.65
CA ASP A 164 2.61 -12.33 8.20
C ASP A 164 2.70 -10.97 7.49
N VAL A 165 1.68 -10.62 6.71
CA VAL A 165 1.75 -9.48 5.78
C VAL A 165 1.19 -8.20 6.38
N MET A 166 0.00 -8.28 6.98
CA MET A 166 -0.76 -7.14 7.50
C MET A 166 -0.14 -6.47 8.74
N PRO A 167 0.52 -7.16 9.69
CA PRO A 167 0.97 -6.53 10.95
C PRO A 167 1.88 -5.32 10.74
N ASN A 168 2.85 -5.41 9.82
CA ASN A 168 3.81 -4.34 9.58
C ASN A 168 3.16 -3.07 8.99
N PRO A 169 2.40 -3.13 7.88
CA PRO A 169 1.60 -2.01 7.36
C PRO A 169 0.60 -1.45 8.37
N LEU A 170 0.01 -2.29 9.22
CA LEU A 170 -0.91 -1.88 10.27
C LEU A 170 -0.19 -1.05 11.35
N ILE A 171 0.97 -1.51 11.82
CA ILE A 171 1.81 -0.74 12.76
C ILE A 171 2.26 0.57 12.12
N ALA A 172 2.75 0.52 10.88
CA ALA A 172 3.19 1.72 10.14
C ALA A 172 2.07 2.76 9.98
N SER A 173 0.81 2.32 9.92
CA SER A 173 -0.34 3.21 9.79
C SER A 173 -0.54 4.11 11.02
N TRP A 174 0.00 3.76 12.20
CA TRP A 174 0.00 4.64 13.37
C TRP A 174 0.80 5.92 13.12
N GLY A 175 1.93 5.81 12.40
CA GLY A 175 2.74 6.96 11.98
C GLY A 175 2.05 7.90 10.99
N VAL A 176 0.91 7.48 10.43
CA VAL A 176 0.07 8.30 9.54
C VAL A 176 -1.13 8.85 10.27
N PHE A 177 -1.93 7.97 10.88
CA PHE A 177 -3.23 8.37 11.40
C PHE A 177 -3.13 9.09 12.75
N ALA A 178 -2.13 8.80 13.59
CA ALA A 178 -1.99 9.49 14.87
C ALA A 178 -1.60 10.98 14.70
N PRO A 179 -0.59 11.34 13.86
CA PRO A 179 -0.30 12.75 13.58
C PRO A 179 -1.49 13.48 12.94
N LEU A 180 -2.20 12.84 12.01
CA LEU A 180 -3.40 13.43 11.38
C LEU A 180 -4.54 13.64 12.40
N ALA A 181 -4.73 12.71 13.33
CA ALA A 181 -5.71 12.85 14.41
C ALA A 181 -5.33 13.99 15.36
N PHE A 182 -4.05 14.08 15.74
CA PHE A 182 -3.52 15.14 16.58
C PHE A 182 -3.65 16.52 15.93
N LEU A 183 -3.33 16.65 14.64
CA LEU A 183 -3.49 17.90 13.89
C LEU A 183 -4.95 18.34 13.80
N ASN A 184 -5.89 17.40 13.57
CA ASN A 184 -7.32 17.72 13.60
C ASN A 184 -7.77 18.20 14.99
N TYR A 185 -7.21 17.63 16.05
CA TYR A 185 -7.52 18.01 17.43
C TYR A 185 -7.02 19.43 17.76
N THR A 186 -5.74 19.71 17.52
CA THR A 186 -5.12 20.99 17.91
C THR A 186 -5.56 22.16 17.05
N SER A 187 -5.83 21.95 15.76
CA SER A 187 -6.22 23.02 14.84
C SER A 187 -7.71 23.35 14.85
N GLY A 188 -8.55 22.48 15.44
CA GLY A 188 -10.02 22.60 15.40
C GLY A 188 -10.62 22.59 13.99
N ARG A 189 -9.81 22.30 12.96
CA ARG A 189 -10.20 22.32 11.54
C ARG A 189 -9.85 20.99 10.88
N PRO A 190 -10.59 20.58 9.84
CA PRO A 190 -10.22 19.40 9.07
C PRO A 190 -8.83 19.61 8.44
N VAL A 191 -7.96 18.61 8.58
CA VAL A 191 -6.64 18.57 7.94
C VAL A 191 -6.80 18.77 6.43
N ARG A 192 -6.07 19.73 5.87
CA ARG A 192 -6.07 20.00 4.43
C ARG A 192 -5.60 18.77 3.65
N GLY A 193 -6.17 18.55 2.47
CA GLY A 193 -5.86 17.39 1.61
C GLY A 193 -4.38 17.21 1.31
N VAL A 194 -3.61 18.30 1.22
CA VAL A 194 -2.15 18.27 0.98
C VAL A 194 -1.39 17.59 2.13
N TYR A 195 -1.70 17.94 3.38
CA TYR A 195 -1.08 17.28 4.54
C TYR A 195 -1.49 15.81 4.62
N ALA A 196 -2.77 15.51 4.35
CA ALA A 196 -3.23 14.13 4.29
C ALA A 196 -2.46 13.32 3.22
N ALA A 197 -2.25 13.88 2.03
CA ALA A 197 -1.49 13.23 0.96
C ALA A 197 -0.04 12.96 1.36
N PHE A 198 0.61 13.91 2.06
CA PHE A 198 2.00 13.75 2.51
C PHE A 198 2.19 12.52 3.42
N PHE A 199 1.23 12.21 4.30
CA PHE A 199 1.30 11.02 5.14
C PHE A 199 0.74 9.76 4.45
N LEU A 200 -0.32 9.90 3.64
CA LEU A 200 -1.00 8.76 3.04
C LEU A 200 -0.19 8.13 1.90
N ILE A 201 0.43 8.93 1.03
CA ILE A 201 1.18 8.42 -0.14
C ILE A 201 2.33 7.49 0.26
N PRO A 202 3.20 7.83 1.22
CA PRO A 202 4.26 6.91 1.66
C PRO A 202 3.72 5.62 2.26
N TRP A 203 2.61 5.69 2.99
CA TRP A 203 2.00 4.50 3.60
C TRP A 203 1.31 3.60 2.57
N THR A 204 0.56 4.15 1.61
CA THR A 204 -0.01 3.37 0.51
C THR A 204 1.10 2.78 -0.38
N ALA A 205 2.23 3.49 -0.55
CA ALA A 205 3.41 2.93 -1.21
C ALA A 205 3.99 1.76 -0.43
N TYR A 206 4.11 1.86 0.91
CA TYR A 206 4.57 0.76 1.74
C TYR A 206 3.61 -0.44 1.70
N VAL A 207 2.29 -0.20 1.73
CA VAL A 207 1.26 -1.23 1.57
C VAL A 207 1.41 -1.95 0.22
N SER A 208 1.52 -1.21 -0.87
CA SER A 208 1.71 -1.77 -2.22
C SER A 208 3.03 -2.53 -2.35
N TYR A 209 4.12 -2.00 -1.80
CA TYR A 209 5.43 -2.65 -1.77
C TYR A 209 5.37 -3.99 -1.03
N THR A 210 4.75 -4.00 0.17
CA THR A 210 4.58 -5.20 0.99
C THR A 210 3.76 -6.25 0.25
N GLN A 211 2.67 -5.84 -0.42
CA GLN A 211 1.87 -6.72 -1.26
C GLN A 211 2.71 -7.37 -2.37
N SER A 212 3.56 -6.60 -3.05
CA SER A 212 4.37 -7.12 -4.16
C SER A 212 5.63 -7.88 -3.78
N THR A 213 5.97 -7.94 -2.49
CA THR A 213 7.22 -8.59 -2.03
C THR A 213 6.99 -9.73 -1.04
N GLN A 214 5.85 -9.73 -0.35
CA GLN A 214 5.52 -10.74 0.66
C GLN A 214 4.37 -11.65 0.24
N LEU A 215 3.54 -11.22 -0.73
CA LEU A 215 2.41 -11.98 -1.26
C LEU A 215 2.59 -12.40 -2.72
N LEU A 216 3.47 -11.79 -3.50
CA LEU A 216 3.76 -12.13 -4.90
C LEU A 216 5.28 -12.17 -5.08
#